data_AF-A0A967D3L5-F1
#
_entry.id   AF-A0A967D3L5-F1
#
_cell.length_a   1.000
_cell.length_b   1.000
_cell.length_c   1.000
_cell.angle_alpha   90.00
_cell.angle_beta   90.00
_cell.angle_gamma   90.00
#
_symmetry.space_group_name_H-M   'P 1'
#
loop_
_entity.id
_entity.type
_entity.pdbx_description
1 polymer ?
#
loop_
_entity_poly.entity_id
_entity_poly.type
_entity_poly.pdbx_seq_one_letter_code
_entity_poly.pdbx_strand_id
1 'polypeptide(L)' 'DTRTRTLLGAHICGPQASTLIQQLIQGMVFGRTVDEMSRGQYYIHPALPEVIEQALLEL' A
#
# COMPACT_ATOMS: atom_id res chain seq x y z
N ASP A 1 8.57 -2.93 8.58
CA ASP A 1 9.70 -3.43 9.37
C ASP A 1 10.90 -3.57 8.45
N THR A 2 12.07 -3.09 8.85
CA THR A 2 13.25 -3.06 7.97
C THR A 2 13.85 -4.44 7.72
N ARG A 3 13.60 -5.41 8.60
CA ARG A 3 14.11 -6.78 8.48
C ARG A 3 13.14 -7.69 7.73
N THR A 4 11.85 -7.60 8.03
CA THR A 4 10.81 -8.48 7.44
C THR A 4 10.04 -7.83 6.31
N ARG A 5 10.26 -6.53 6.05
CA ARG A 5 9.55 -5.76 5.01
C ARG A 5 8.02 -5.74 5.16
N THR A 6 7.50 -6.05 6.35
CA THR A 6 6.06 -6.00 6.63
C THR A 6 5.56 -4.58 6.87
N LEU A 7 4.33 -4.28 6.47
CA LEU A 7 3.70 -3.01 6.77
C LEU A 7 3.34 -2.94 8.26
N LEU A 8 3.83 -1.91 8.97
CA LEU A 8 3.56 -1.72 10.40
C LEU A 8 2.35 -0.80 10.67
N GLY A 9 2.04 0.07 9.71
CA GLY A 9 0.95 1.02 9.78
C GLY A 9 1.05 1.99 8.61
N ALA A 10 -0.03 2.73 8.37
CA ALA A 10 -0.09 3.75 7.33
C ALA A 10 -1.07 4.86 7.70
N HIS A 11 -0.80 6.06 7.20
CA HIS A 11 -1.66 7.22 7.34
C HIS A 11 -1.88 7.83 5.97
N ILE A 12 -3.14 8.12 5.64
CA ILE A 12 -3.52 8.74 4.36
C ILE A 12 -4.36 9.97 4.68
N CYS A 13 -4.04 11.10 4.05
CA CYS A 13 -4.81 12.33 4.13
C CYS A 13 -5.15 12.79 2.71
N GLY A 14 -6.43 13.04 2.44
CA GLY A 14 -6.91 13.48 1.13
C GLY A 14 -8.23 12.84 0.71
N PRO A 15 -8.67 13.09 -0.53
CA PRO A 15 -9.88 12.49 -1.08
C PRO A 15 -9.85 10.97 -1.02
N GLN A 16 -10.98 10.36 -0.67
CA GLN A 16 -11.14 8.90 -0.61
C GLN A 16 -10.15 8.14 0.30
N ALA A 17 -9.52 8.82 1.27
CA ALA A 17 -8.57 8.19 2.19
C ALA A 17 -9.15 6.95 2.91
N SER A 18 -10.43 6.98 3.29
CA SER A 18 -11.13 5.85 3.92
C SER A 18 -11.29 4.64 3.00
N THR A 19 -11.32 4.84 1.68
CA THR A 19 -11.34 3.77 0.68
C THR A 19 -9.92 3.27 0.41
N LEU A 20 -8.98 4.18 0.21
CA LEU A 20 -7.58 3.87 -0.11
C LEU A 20 -6.90 3.07 1.02
N ILE A 21 -7.15 3.42 2.29
CA ILE A 21 -6.54 2.74 3.43
C ILE A 21 -6.89 1.25 3.49
N GLN A 22 -8.02 0.81 2.90
CA GLN A 22 -8.42 -0.59 2.90
C GLN A 22 -7.43 -1.51 2.20
N GLN A 23 -6.74 -1.05 1.14
CA GLN A 23 -5.72 -1.85 0.47
C GLN A 23 -4.53 -2.13 1.40
N LEU A 24 -4.14 -1.15 2.21
CA LEU A 24 -3.06 -1.27 3.19
C LEU A 24 -3.47 -2.16 4.36
N ILE A 25 -4.71 -2.03 4.85
CA ILE A 25 -5.27 -2.92 5.87
C ILE A 25 -5.28 -4.37 5.37
N GLN A 26 -5.70 -4.63 4.12
CA GLN A 26 -5.66 -5.97 3.53
C GLN A 26 -4.23 -6.52 3.48
N GLY A 27 -3.27 -5.70 3.07
CA GLY A 27 -1.85 -6.06 3.10
C GLY A 27 -1.39 -6.52 4.49
N MET A 28 -1.76 -5.77 5.54
CA MET A 28 -1.44 -6.12 6.93
C MET A 28 -2.14 -7.41 7.39
N VAL A 29 -3.44 -7.57 7.11
CA VAL A 29 -4.24 -8.74 7.51
C VAL A 29 -3.73 -10.03 6.87
N PHE A 30 -3.32 -9.96 5.60
CA PHE A 30 -2.82 -11.11 4.86
C PHE A 30 -1.30 -11.27 4.96
N GLY A 31 -0.62 -10.48 5.78
CA GLY A 31 0.82 -10.59 6.02
C GLY A 31 1.69 -10.33 4.77
N ARG A 32 1.20 -9.50 3.84
CA ARG A 32 1.96 -9.13 2.64
C ARG A 32 3.12 -8.20 2.99
N THR A 33 4.24 -8.37 2.31
CA THR A 33 5.36 -7.42 2.39
C THR A 33 5.08 -6.20 1.52
N VAL A 34 5.75 -5.08 1.82
CA VAL A 34 5.65 -3.87 0.99
C VAL A 34 6.15 -4.10 -0.44
N ASP A 35 7.11 -5.00 -0.63
CA ASP A 35 7.64 -5.38 -1.94
C ASP A 35 6.60 -6.15 -2.77
N GLU A 36 5.88 -7.08 -2.14
CA GLU A 36 4.78 -7.82 -2.80
C GLU A 36 3.63 -6.88 -3.19
N MET A 37 3.32 -5.89 -2.37
CA MET A 37 2.25 -4.94 -2.62
C MET A 37 2.60 -3.90 -3.70
N SER A 38 3.86 -3.48 -3.78
CA SER A 38 4.32 -2.47 -4.76
C SER A 38 4.61 -3.07 -6.14
N ARG A 39 5.09 -4.32 -6.22
CA ARG A 39 5.51 -4.93 -7.50
C ARG A 39 4.69 -6.13 -7.93
N GLY A 40 3.91 -6.73 -7.01
CA GLY A 40 3.12 -7.93 -7.28
C GLY A 40 1.65 -7.65 -7.64
N GLN A 41 1.19 -6.41 -7.51
CA GLN A 41 -0.17 -5.99 -7.85
C GLN A 41 -0.16 -5.07 -9.07
N TYR A 42 -1.23 -5.10 -9.86
CA TYR A 42 -1.45 -4.14 -10.94
C TYR A 42 -2.20 -2.92 -10.40
N TYR A 43 -1.61 -1.75 -10.60
CA TYR A 43 -2.25 -0.47 -10.37
C TYR A 43 -2.77 0.08 -11.70
N ILE A 44 -4.07 0.26 -11.78
CA ILE A 44 -4.69 0.78 -12.99
C ILE A 44 -4.31 2.26 -13.16
N HIS A 45 -3.94 2.64 -14.38
CA HIS A 45 -3.60 4.01 -14.72
C HIS A 45 -4.65 4.62 -15.65
N PRO A 46 -5.14 5.86 -15.37
CA PRO A 46 -4.91 6.66 -14.17
C PRO A 46 -5.86 6.29 -13.03
N ALA A 47 -5.37 6.15 -11.79
CA ALA A 47 -6.26 5.98 -10.63
C ALA A 47 -5.61 6.39 -9.30
N LEU A 48 -6.43 6.73 -8.31
CA LEU A 48 -5.97 7.10 -6.97
C LEU A 48 -5.12 6.03 -6.26
N PRO A 49 -5.36 4.71 -6.41
CA PRO A 49 -4.49 3.68 -5.84
C PRO A 49 -3.03 3.75 -6.31
N GLU A 50 -2.72 4.39 -7.43
CA GLU A 50 -1.33 4.61 -7.89
C GLU A 50 -0.49 5.35 -6.83
N VAL A 51 -1.10 6.23 -6.03
CA VAL A 51 -0.42 6.90 -4.91
C VAL A 51 0.07 5.91 -3.86
N ILE A 52 -0.66 4.82 -3.62
CA ILE A 52 -0.24 3.75 -2.70
C ILE A 52 0.96 3.00 -3.29
N GLU A 53 0.91 2.64 -4.57
CA GLU A 53 2.03 1.99 -5.25
C GLU A 53 3.32 2.80 -5.11
N GLN A 54 3.27 4.08 -5.47
CA GLN A 54 4.44 4.94 -5.45
C GLN A 54 4.98 5.12 -4.02
N ALA A 55 4.10 5.31 -3.04
CA ALA A 55 4.53 5.37 -1.63
C ALA A 55 5.19 4.08 -1.15
N LEU A 56 4.72 2.91 -1.59
CA LEU A 56 5.32 1.61 -1.23
C LEU A 56 6.63 1.34 -1.97
N LEU A 57 6.79 1.84 -3.21
CA LEU A 57 8.04 1.71 -3.97
C LEU A 57 9.21 2.50 -3.36
N GLU A 58 8.93 3.55 -2.57
CA GLU A 58 9.93 4.36 -1.88
C GLU A 58 10.41 3.76 -0.54
N LEU A 59 9.72 2.75 0.00
CA LEU A 59 10.04 2.10 1.29
C LEU A 59 11.06 0.99 1.15
#